data_AF-A0A2E8CXE2-F1
#
_entry.id   AF-A0A2E8CXE2-F1
#
_cell.length_a   1.000
_cell.length_b   1.000
_cell.length_c   1.000
_cell.angle_alpha   90.00
_cell.angle_beta   90.00
_cell.angle_gamma   90.00
#
_symmetry.space_group_name_H-M   'P 1'
#
loop_
_entity.id
_entity.type
_entity.pdbx_description
1 polymer ?
#
loop_
_entity_poly.entity_id
_entity_poly.type
_entity_poly.pdbx_seq_one_letter_code
_entity_poly.pdbx_strand_id
1 'polypeptide(L)'
;MAHGFTVYAILTSNGRVHTGLLASDSATSVTLRSAAEPTAAPGTAAVVETTILRKDIDEMRALSKSLMPNGMEKELKPQDLADLIGYLRQSLGPVVAPGLVLFDDEPSFLAVLTEGRATASLTRDDKHSGEAALLLTAGQRHSPRIPSWQYRVVENPVAFDKAGEKVTEKQANPASAPARSFRYLRFVWKSAGATGVMFELAADGNWPPADKPLRRYFSGQNSSGWAATEVSSVVPTEWTVVIVDLWKDFGEFTLTGIAPNALGGPALFDRIELFPSLQNRPAVQSVSNGKDVSIEKVEVHVKYRPAEN
;
A
#
# COMPACT_ATOMS: atom_id res chain seq x y z
N MET A 1 -10.75 5.70 15.69
CA MET A 1 -10.15 4.89 14.60
C MET A 1 -10.88 5.30 13.33
N ALA A 2 -10.23 6.04 12.43
CA ALA A 2 -10.89 6.63 11.26
C ALA A 2 -10.78 5.67 10.07
N HIS A 3 -11.90 5.09 9.67
CA HIS A 3 -12.00 4.15 8.55
C HIS A 3 -12.02 4.90 7.22
N GLY A 4 -11.29 4.38 6.22
CA GLY A 4 -11.07 5.04 4.92
C GLY A 4 -12.36 5.32 4.13
N PHE A 5 -12.30 6.35 3.29
CA PHE A 5 -13.40 7.00 2.56
C PHE A 5 -13.92 6.23 1.34
N THR A 6 -13.88 4.90 1.39
CA THR A 6 -14.44 4.08 0.31
C THR A 6 -15.91 3.88 0.57
N VAL A 7 -16.74 4.35 -0.36
CA VAL A 7 -18.16 4.03 -0.37
C VAL A 7 -18.26 2.56 -0.78
N TYR A 8 -18.98 1.75 -0.02
CA TYR A 8 -19.25 0.37 -0.38
C TYR A 8 -20.70 0.19 -0.77
N ALA A 9 -20.93 -0.65 -1.77
CA ALA A 9 -22.20 -1.32 -1.97
C ALA A 9 -22.08 -2.75 -1.45
N ILE A 10 -22.95 -3.13 -0.52
CA ILE A 10 -23.03 -4.45 0.09
C ILE A 10 -24.35 -5.09 -0.35
N LEU A 11 -24.27 -6.24 -1.02
CA LEU A 11 -25.40 -7.12 -1.27
C LEU A 11 -25.50 -8.13 -0.13
N THR A 12 -26.65 -8.20 0.52
CA THR A 12 -26.91 -9.15 1.60
C THR A 12 -27.69 -10.36 1.12
N SER A 13 -27.60 -11.49 1.85
CA SER A 13 -28.22 -12.78 1.48
C SER A 13 -29.75 -12.76 1.38
N ASN A 14 -30.38 -11.69 1.86
CA ASN A 14 -31.81 -11.43 1.69
C ASN A 14 -32.14 -10.59 0.43
N GLY A 15 -31.16 -10.36 -0.45
CA GLY A 15 -31.29 -9.60 -1.69
C GLY A 15 -31.31 -8.08 -1.53
N ARG A 16 -30.99 -7.54 -0.35
CA ARG A 16 -30.91 -6.08 -0.13
C ARG A 16 -29.54 -5.52 -0.48
N VAL A 17 -29.54 -4.31 -1.04
CA VAL A 17 -28.31 -3.56 -1.31
C VAL A 17 -28.19 -2.40 -0.34
N HIS A 18 -27.13 -2.39 0.45
CA HIS A 18 -26.79 -1.29 1.35
C HIS A 18 -25.64 -0.48 0.75
N THR A 19 -25.77 0.84 0.68
CA THR A 19 -24.71 1.73 0.18
C THR A 19 -24.34 2.76 1.24
N GLY A 20 -23.05 2.88 1.54
CA GLY A 20 -22.58 3.85 2.52
C GLY A 20 -21.06 3.85 2.70
N LEU A 21 -20.56 4.80 3.48
CA LEU A 21 -19.16 4.85 3.90
C LEU A 21 -18.86 3.72 4.87
N LEU A 22 -17.73 3.03 4.69
CA LEU A 22 -17.29 2.02 5.63
C LEU A 22 -16.87 2.67 6.97
N ALA A 23 -17.70 2.53 8.00
CA ALA A 23 -17.49 3.10 9.32
C ALA A 23 -16.82 2.12 10.29
N SER A 24 -16.95 0.81 10.07
CA SER A 24 -16.15 -0.20 10.76
C SER A 24 -16.08 -1.48 9.94
N ASP A 25 -14.95 -2.17 10.00
CA ASP A 25 -14.80 -3.51 9.43
C ASP A 25 -14.15 -4.43 10.46
N SER A 26 -14.85 -5.51 10.82
CA SER A 26 -14.40 -6.53 11.77
C SER A 26 -14.57 -7.93 11.19
N ALA A 27 -14.04 -8.94 11.88
CA ALA A 27 -14.17 -10.34 11.47
C ALA A 27 -15.63 -10.84 11.45
N THR A 28 -16.56 -10.16 12.14
CA THR A 28 -17.95 -10.61 12.30
C THR A 28 -18.99 -9.64 11.74
N SER A 29 -18.64 -8.37 11.56
CA SER A 29 -19.57 -7.35 11.08
C SER A 29 -18.90 -6.22 10.31
N VAL A 30 -19.69 -5.61 9.44
CA VAL A 30 -19.36 -4.40 8.68
C VAL A 30 -20.39 -3.33 9.06
N THR A 31 -19.93 -2.12 9.40
CA THR A 31 -20.83 -0.98 9.64
C THR A 31 -20.67 0.03 8.52
N LEU A 32 -21.78 0.36 7.88
CA LEU A 32 -21.88 1.42 6.89
C LEU A 32 -22.50 2.67 7.51
N ARG A 33 -22.07 3.83 7.05
CA ARG A 33 -22.61 5.14 7.40
C ARG A 33 -23.15 5.82 6.14
N SER A 34 -24.44 6.14 6.12
CA SER A 34 -25.11 6.81 5.01
C SER A 34 -25.77 8.11 5.48
N ALA A 35 -26.03 9.02 4.55
CA ALA A 35 -26.90 10.16 4.83
C ALA A 35 -28.36 9.67 4.96
N ALA A 36 -29.14 10.33 5.82
CA ALA A 36 -30.59 10.11 5.84
C ALA A 36 -31.22 10.56 4.51
N GLU A 37 -32.27 9.88 4.07
CA GLU A 37 -32.97 10.23 2.83
C GLU A 37 -33.54 11.66 2.90
N PRO A 38 -33.60 12.40 1.78
CA PRO A 38 -34.16 13.77 1.75
C PRO A 38 -35.62 13.87 2.21
N THR A 39 -36.33 12.74 2.24
CA THR A 39 -37.73 12.58 2.66
C THR A 39 -37.88 12.25 4.15
N ALA A 40 -36.78 12.20 4.90
CA ALA A 40 -36.81 11.84 6.31
C ALA A 40 -37.55 12.90 7.15
N ALA A 41 -38.33 12.43 8.12
CA ALA A 41 -39.13 13.28 8.99
C ALA A 41 -38.27 14.30 9.76
N PRO A 42 -38.81 15.48 10.12
CA PRO A 42 -38.10 16.45 10.97
C PRO A 42 -37.64 15.79 12.28
N GLY A 43 -36.34 15.85 12.56
CA GLY A 43 -35.72 15.22 13.73
C GLY A 43 -34.99 13.90 13.46
N THR A 44 -34.94 13.43 12.22
CA THR A 44 -34.12 12.26 11.85
C THR A 44 -32.64 12.63 11.85
N ALA A 45 -31.80 11.78 12.45
CA ALA A 45 -30.35 12.00 12.45
C ALA A 45 -29.82 12.13 11.02
N ALA A 46 -29.03 13.17 10.74
CA ALA A 46 -28.46 13.44 9.41
C ALA A 46 -27.57 12.28 8.89
N VAL A 47 -27.15 11.40 9.79
CA VAL A 47 -26.29 10.26 9.56
C VAL A 47 -26.99 9.00 10.10
N VAL A 48 -27.11 7.99 9.25
CA VAL A 48 -27.67 6.67 9.58
C VAL A 48 -26.52 5.66 9.58
N GLU A 49 -26.34 4.96 10.69
CA GLU A 49 -25.40 3.84 10.78
C GLU A 49 -26.14 2.52 10.61
N THR A 50 -25.62 1.65 9.75
CA THR A 50 -26.17 0.32 9.46
C THR A 50 -25.09 -0.73 9.67
N THR A 51 -25.24 -1.55 10.70
CA THR A 51 -24.34 -2.69 10.96
C THR A 51 -24.92 -3.95 10.32
N ILE A 52 -24.10 -4.64 9.53
CA ILE A 52 -24.43 -5.85 8.76
C ILE A 52 -23.48 -6.95 9.23
N LEU A 53 -24.01 -8.13 9.56
CA LEU A 53 -23.17 -9.26 9.95
C LEU A 53 -22.51 -9.87 8.71
N ARG A 54 -21.22 -10.24 8.80
CA ARG A 54 -20.48 -10.80 7.65
C ARG A 54 -21.09 -12.06 7.07
N LYS A 55 -21.73 -12.88 7.92
CA LYS A 55 -22.44 -14.10 7.48
C LYS A 55 -23.64 -13.82 6.56
N ASP A 56 -24.13 -12.58 6.57
CA ASP A 56 -25.30 -12.15 5.80
C ASP A 56 -24.90 -11.32 4.57
N ILE A 57 -23.60 -11.26 4.23
CA ILE A 57 -23.05 -10.53 3.08
C ILE A 57 -22.72 -11.52 1.96
N ASP A 58 -23.36 -11.35 0.81
CA ASP A 58 -23.08 -12.12 -0.40
C ASP A 58 -21.98 -11.47 -1.25
N GLU A 59 -22.04 -10.14 -1.39
CA GLU A 59 -21.07 -9.37 -2.18
C GLU A 59 -20.79 -8.01 -1.53
N MET A 60 -19.55 -7.55 -1.57
CA MET A 60 -19.14 -6.23 -1.09
C MET A 60 -18.17 -5.60 -2.08
N ARG A 61 -18.54 -4.44 -2.64
CA ARG A 61 -17.72 -3.72 -3.64
C ARG A 61 -17.51 -2.26 -3.27
N ALA A 62 -16.31 -1.77 -3.54
CA ALA A 62 -15.98 -0.35 -3.47
C ALA A 62 -16.61 0.39 -4.66
N LEU A 63 -17.26 1.53 -4.41
CA LEU A 63 -17.79 2.44 -5.42
C LEU A 63 -16.81 3.62 -5.62
N SER A 64 -16.58 3.97 -6.87
CA SER A 64 -15.77 5.12 -7.30
C SER A 64 -16.58 6.44 -7.43
N LYS A 65 -17.82 6.47 -6.92
CA LYS A 65 -18.78 7.58 -7.09
C LYS A 65 -18.82 8.51 -5.88
N SER A 66 -18.77 9.83 -6.11
CA SER A 66 -18.84 10.87 -5.09
C SER A 66 -20.17 10.84 -4.32
N LEU A 67 -20.12 11.09 -3.01
CA LEU A 67 -21.29 11.26 -2.14
C LEU A 67 -21.86 12.69 -2.15
N MET A 68 -21.30 13.59 -2.96
CA MET A 68 -21.84 14.93 -3.11
C MET A 68 -23.20 14.87 -3.84
N PRO A 69 -24.29 15.39 -3.25
CA PRO A 69 -25.55 15.58 -3.97
C PRO A 69 -25.32 16.45 -5.19
N ASN A 70 -25.87 16.04 -6.34
CA ASN A 70 -25.76 16.83 -7.57
C ASN A 70 -26.37 18.23 -7.34
N GLY A 71 -25.62 19.29 -7.62
CA GLY A 71 -26.09 20.68 -7.52
C GLY A 71 -25.73 21.41 -6.24
N MET A 72 -25.16 20.73 -5.23
CA MET A 72 -24.69 21.38 -4.01
C MET A 72 -23.55 22.38 -4.26
N GLU A 73 -22.77 22.23 -5.35
CA GLU A 73 -21.69 23.15 -5.69
C GLU A 73 -22.18 24.56 -6.07
N LYS A 74 -23.46 24.70 -6.44
CA LYS A 74 -24.05 25.98 -6.86
C LYS A 74 -24.63 26.79 -5.70
N GLU A 75 -24.87 26.15 -4.56
CA GLU A 75 -25.51 26.76 -3.39
C GLU A 75 -24.52 27.08 -2.25
N LEU A 76 -23.30 26.53 -2.31
CA LEU A 76 -22.28 26.75 -1.29
C LEU A 76 -21.47 28.01 -1.57
N LYS A 77 -21.33 28.88 -0.56
CA LYS A 77 -20.36 29.98 -0.63
C LYS A 77 -18.95 29.42 -0.37
N PRO A 78 -17.89 30.11 -0.83
CA PRO A 78 -16.51 29.69 -0.57
C PRO A 78 -16.19 29.46 0.91
N GLN A 79 -16.80 30.23 1.81
CA GLN A 79 -16.63 30.07 3.25
C GLN A 79 -17.35 28.83 3.79
N ASP A 80 -18.59 28.57 3.34
CA ASP A 80 -19.33 27.35 3.74
C ASP A 80 -18.59 26.08 3.29
N LEU A 81 -17.94 26.14 2.12
CA LEU A 81 -17.08 25.07 1.64
C LEU A 81 -15.81 24.93 2.50
N ALA A 82 -15.17 26.04 2.89
CA ALA A 82 -14.00 26.02 3.77
C ALA A 82 -14.33 25.46 5.16
N ASP A 83 -15.48 25.85 5.71
CA ASP A 83 -15.96 25.40 7.02
C ASP A 83 -16.38 23.93 6.96
N LEU A 84 -17.01 23.48 5.86
CA LEU A 84 -17.29 22.06 5.62
C LEU A 84 -15.99 21.26 5.52
N ILE A 85 -14.98 21.74 4.78
CA ILE A 85 -13.65 21.10 4.71
C ILE A 85 -13.00 21.06 6.10
N GLY A 86 -13.11 22.14 6.88
CA GLY A 86 -12.60 22.21 8.25
C GLY A 86 -13.27 21.21 9.18
N TYR A 87 -14.61 21.17 9.16
CA TYR A 87 -15.42 20.22 9.93
C TYR A 87 -15.13 18.77 9.53
N LEU A 88 -14.98 18.49 8.23
CA LEU A 88 -14.58 17.17 7.74
C LEU A 88 -13.18 16.80 8.25
N ARG A 89 -12.19 17.69 8.16
CA ARG A 89 -10.83 17.43 8.71
C ARG A 89 -10.83 17.17 10.22
N GLN A 90 -11.67 17.89 10.97
CA GLN A 90 -11.74 17.77 12.43
C GLN A 90 -12.53 16.52 12.86
N SER A 91 -13.62 16.20 12.16
CA SER A 91 -14.50 15.06 12.47
C SER A 91 -13.94 13.73 11.95
N LEU A 92 -13.12 13.75 10.90
CA LEU A 92 -12.55 12.57 10.26
C LEU A 92 -11.12 12.26 10.72
N GLY A 93 -10.51 13.13 11.54
CA GLY A 93 -9.09 13.04 11.90
C GLY A 93 -8.16 13.41 10.72
N PRO A 94 -6.83 13.32 10.89
CA PRO A 94 -5.91 13.57 9.78
C PRO A 94 -6.27 12.62 8.63
N VAL A 95 -6.57 13.19 7.47
CA VAL A 95 -6.71 12.43 6.21
C VAL A 95 -5.41 11.66 6.07
N VAL A 96 -5.45 10.34 6.17
CA VAL A 96 -4.28 9.50 5.92
C VAL A 96 -4.26 9.24 4.41
N ALA A 97 -3.20 9.70 3.73
CA ALA A 97 -3.09 9.60 2.28
C ALA A 97 -3.27 8.14 1.84
N PRO A 98 -3.85 7.87 0.65
CA PRO A 98 -3.90 6.52 0.13
C PRO A 98 -2.47 5.95 0.02
N GLY A 99 -2.36 4.62 0.03
CA GLY A 99 -1.11 3.95 -0.32
C GLY A 99 -0.61 4.39 -1.71
N LEU A 100 0.66 4.13 -1.97
CA LEU A 100 1.33 4.39 -3.22
C LEU A 100 1.76 3.06 -3.83
N VAL A 101 1.32 2.80 -5.06
CA VAL A 101 1.85 1.70 -5.87
C VAL A 101 3.17 2.18 -6.49
N LEU A 102 4.25 1.47 -6.20
CA LEU A 102 5.57 1.70 -6.78
C LEU A 102 5.76 0.88 -8.06
N PHE A 103 5.14 -0.30 -8.10
CA PHE A 103 5.12 -1.19 -9.26
C PHE A 103 3.91 -2.15 -9.18
N ASP A 104 3.23 -2.34 -10.31
CA ASP A 104 2.27 -3.42 -10.57
C ASP A 104 2.66 -4.10 -11.89
N ASP A 105 2.47 -3.44 -13.03
CA ASP A 105 2.76 -3.96 -14.37
C ASP A 105 3.35 -2.91 -15.33
N GLU A 106 3.73 -1.74 -14.82
CA GLU A 106 4.12 -0.59 -15.63
C GLU A 106 5.49 -0.81 -16.32
N PRO A 107 5.57 -0.80 -17.67
CA PRO A 107 6.83 -1.00 -18.38
C PRO A 107 7.89 0.06 -18.11
N SER A 108 7.47 1.28 -17.75
CA SER A 108 8.37 2.38 -17.36
C SER A 108 9.22 2.04 -16.14
N PHE A 109 8.77 1.10 -15.30
CA PHE A 109 9.53 0.65 -14.14
C PHE A 109 10.84 -0.05 -14.52
N LEU A 110 10.88 -0.78 -15.64
CA LEU A 110 12.11 -1.38 -16.14
C LEU A 110 13.16 -0.32 -16.51
N ALA A 111 12.71 0.82 -17.03
CA ALA A 111 13.59 1.89 -17.47
C ALA A 111 14.28 2.61 -16.30
N VAL A 112 13.70 2.55 -15.08
CA VAL A 112 14.29 3.18 -13.89
C VAL A 112 15.24 2.25 -13.13
N LEU A 113 15.22 0.94 -13.40
CA LEU A 113 16.20 -0.02 -12.87
C LEU A 113 17.39 -0.11 -13.82
N THR A 114 18.32 0.84 -13.70
CA THR A 114 19.38 1.09 -14.68
C THR A 114 20.67 0.30 -14.43
N GLU A 115 20.88 -0.18 -13.21
CA GLU A 115 22.12 -0.81 -12.75
C GLU A 115 21.93 -2.28 -12.37
N GLY A 116 23.04 -2.98 -12.15
CA GLY A 116 23.05 -4.41 -11.79
C GLY A 116 23.20 -5.34 -12.99
N ARG A 117 23.60 -6.59 -12.70
CA ARG A 117 23.96 -7.61 -13.71
C ARG A 117 22.79 -8.48 -14.17
N ALA A 118 21.70 -8.53 -13.41
CA ALA A 118 20.51 -9.25 -13.86
C ALA A 118 19.84 -8.52 -15.02
N THR A 119 19.19 -9.26 -15.90
CA THR A 119 18.24 -8.71 -16.86
C THR A 119 16.87 -8.67 -16.21
N ALA A 120 16.19 -7.53 -16.33
CA ALA A 120 14.82 -7.34 -15.88
C ALA A 120 13.88 -7.30 -17.09
N SER A 121 12.76 -8.01 -17.02
CA SER A 121 11.74 -8.06 -18.06
C SER A 121 10.35 -8.17 -17.45
N LEU A 122 9.30 -7.90 -18.22
CA LEU A 122 7.93 -8.17 -17.80
C LEU A 122 7.45 -9.50 -18.41
N THR A 123 6.84 -10.34 -17.60
CA THR A 123 6.18 -11.57 -18.05
C THR A 123 4.68 -11.52 -17.76
N ARG A 124 3.88 -12.07 -18.68
CA ARG A 124 2.42 -12.20 -18.52
C ARG A 124 1.99 -13.61 -18.11
N ASP A 125 2.91 -14.57 -18.22
CA ASP A 125 2.65 -15.99 -18.06
C ASP A 125 2.49 -16.37 -16.58
N ASP A 126 3.29 -15.75 -15.71
CA ASP A 126 3.27 -15.98 -14.26
C ASP A 126 3.30 -14.62 -13.55
N LYS A 127 2.15 -14.24 -12.99
CA LYS A 127 1.92 -12.97 -12.29
C LYS A 127 0.99 -13.15 -11.11
N HIS A 128 1.14 -12.30 -10.11
CA HIS A 128 0.28 -12.29 -8.93
C HIS A 128 -0.93 -11.37 -9.12
N SER A 129 -0.73 -10.19 -9.71
CA SER A 129 -1.77 -9.19 -9.96
C SER A 129 -1.56 -8.45 -11.27
N GLY A 130 -2.55 -7.66 -11.70
CA GLY A 130 -2.45 -6.85 -12.91
C GLY A 130 -2.24 -7.68 -14.18
N GLU A 131 -1.54 -7.11 -15.14
CA GLU A 131 -1.30 -7.71 -16.46
C GLU A 131 0.07 -8.41 -16.59
N ALA A 132 1.06 -8.06 -15.76
CA ALA A 132 2.40 -8.62 -15.83
C ALA A 132 3.13 -8.57 -14.47
N ALA A 133 4.14 -9.44 -14.30
CA ALA A 133 5.09 -9.37 -13.20
C ALA A 133 6.52 -9.10 -13.69
N LEU A 134 7.35 -8.60 -12.79
CA LEU A 134 8.78 -8.37 -13.03
C LEU A 134 9.55 -9.69 -12.91
N LEU A 135 10.13 -10.17 -14.01
CA LEU A 135 11.04 -11.31 -14.05
C LEU A 135 12.49 -10.82 -14.07
N LEU A 136 13.29 -11.33 -13.12
CA LEU A 136 14.73 -11.16 -13.08
C LEU A 136 15.44 -12.48 -13.39
N THR A 137 16.49 -12.41 -14.21
CA THR A 137 17.52 -13.46 -14.23
C THR A 137 18.29 -13.46 -12.91
N ALA A 138 19.13 -14.48 -12.67
CA ALA A 138 19.98 -14.52 -11.48
C ALA A 138 20.80 -13.22 -11.29
N GLY A 139 20.81 -12.71 -10.06
CA GLY A 139 21.45 -11.47 -9.65
C GLY A 139 20.48 -10.32 -9.39
N GLN A 140 21.05 -9.12 -9.24
CA GLN A 140 20.35 -7.91 -8.88
C GLN A 140 20.18 -7.00 -10.09
N ARG A 141 19.03 -6.33 -10.16
CA ARG A 141 18.80 -5.14 -11.00
C ARG A 141 18.29 -4.02 -10.09
N HIS A 142 18.83 -2.81 -10.21
CA HIS A 142 18.56 -1.78 -9.21
C HIS A 142 18.70 -0.36 -9.74
N SER A 143 18.24 0.58 -8.91
CA SER A 143 18.66 1.97 -8.95
C SER A 143 18.63 2.53 -7.54
N PRO A 144 19.72 3.17 -7.05
CA PRO A 144 19.73 3.79 -5.74
C PRO A 144 18.94 5.11 -5.72
N ARG A 145 18.68 5.71 -6.90
CA ARG A 145 17.96 6.97 -7.07
C ARG A 145 17.00 6.85 -8.25
N ILE A 146 15.77 6.45 -7.97
CA ILE A 146 14.69 6.48 -8.96
C ILE A 146 14.17 7.93 -9.05
N PRO A 147 14.00 8.49 -10.26
CA PRO A 147 13.48 9.85 -10.43
C PRO A 147 12.19 10.08 -9.64
N SER A 148 12.12 11.23 -8.97
CA SER A 148 10.98 11.66 -8.13
C SER A 148 10.72 10.84 -6.85
N TRP A 149 11.54 9.81 -6.56
CA TRP A 149 11.40 9.07 -5.30
C TRP A 149 12.07 9.84 -4.15
N GLN A 150 11.23 10.33 -3.23
CA GLN A 150 11.61 10.99 -1.99
C GLN A 150 10.58 10.63 -0.91
N TYR A 151 10.43 9.33 -0.62
CA TYR A 151 9.37 8.84 0.26
C TYR A 151 9.90 8.68 1.68
N ARG A 152 9.35 9.44 2.62
CA ARG A 152 9.79 9.38 4.02
C ARG A 152 9.19 8.17 4.72
N VAL A 153 10.02 7.40 5.41
CA VAL A 153 9.58 6.35 6.32
C VAL A 153 9.64 6.89 7.74
N VAL A 154 8.50 6.91 8.43
CA VAL A 154 8.37 7.49 9.78
C VAL A 154 7.41 6.67 10.65
N GLU A 155 7.49 6.82 11.97
CA GLU A 155 6.63 6.10 12.92
C GLU A 155 5.14 6.40 12.74
N ASN A 156 4.84 7.68 12.53
CA ASN A 156 3.48 8.21 12.48
C ASN A 156 3.29 9.00 11.18
N PRO A 157 3.05 8.31 10.04
CA PRO A 157 2.85 8.98 8.78
C PRO A 157 1.61 9.87 8.80
N VAL A 158 1.75 11.04 8.20
CA VAL A 158 0.67 12.02 8.00
C VAL A 158 0.58 12.32 6.50
N ALA A 159 -0.64 12.56 5.97
CA ALA A 159 -0.80 12.86 4.54
C ALA A 159 -0.03 14.10 4.09
N PHE A 160 0.14 15.03 5.02
CA PHE A 160 0.89 16.27 4.87
C PHE A 160 1.63 16.46 6.19
N ASP A 161 2.87 16.92 6.14
CA ASP A 161 3.61 17.28 7.35
C ASP A 161 2.83 18.33 8.17
N LYS A 162 3.26 18.60 9.41
CA LYS A 162 2.63 19.58 10.29
C LYS A 162 2.71 21.03 9.76
N ALA A 163 3.05 21.27 8.50
CA ALA A 163 2.98 22.56 7.84
C ALA A 163 1.85 22.57 6.78
N GLY A 164 0.61 22.42 7.24
CA GLY A 164 -0.53 23.04 6.57
C GLY A 164 -0.45 24.58 6.47
N GLU A 165 0.69 25.18 6.83
CA GLU A 165 1.03 26.57 6.57
C GLU A 165 1.55 26.75 5.15
N LYS A 166 1.12 27.85 4.52
CA LYS A 166 1.77 28.39 3.32
C LYS A 166 3.29 28.40 3.56
N VAL A 167 4.02 27.56 2.82
CA VAL A 167 5.38 27.93 2.44
C VAL A 167 5.22 29.26 1.70
N THR A 168 5.53 30.37 2.38
CA THR A 168 5.69 31.64 1.68
C THR A 168 6.71 31.39 0.59
N GLU A 169 6.40 31.79 -0.64
CA GLU A 169 7.08 31.45 -1.90
C GLU A 169 8.59 31.77 -1.97
N LYS A 170 9.26 32.10 -0.86
CA LYS A 170 10.67 32.45 -0.81
C LYS A 170 11.62 31.39 -0.23
N GLN A 171 11.16 30.18 0.12
CA GLN A 171 12.05 29.09 0.55
C GLN A 171 11.74 27.71 -0.04
N ALA A 172 10.95 27.64 -1.11
CA ALA A 172 10.81 26.41 -1.88
C ALA A 172 11.91 26.36 -2.95
N ASN A 173 12.81 25.37 -2.84
CA ASN A 173 13.49 24.86 -4.03
C ASN A 173 12.39 24.15 -4.86
N PRO A 174 12.12 24.54 -6.11
CA PRO A 174 10.98 24.02 -6.90
C PRO A 174 11.06 22.52 -7.26
N ALA A 175 12.02 21.76 -6.72
CA ALA A 175 12.19 20.33 -6.92
C ALA A 175 11.58 19.42 -5.82
N SER A 176 11.03 19.98 -4.74
CA SER A 176 10.53 19.19 -3.59
C SER A 176 9.05 19.43 -3.34
N ALA A 177 8.19 18.61 -3.96
CA ALA A 177 6.85 18.36 -3.41
C ALA A 177 6.97 17.91 -1.94
N PRO A 178 6.01 18.22 -1.05
CA PRO A 178 6.06 17.74 0.32
C PRO A 178 6.21 16.21 0.30
N ALA A 179 7.29 15.71 0.89
CA ALA A 179 7.65 14.31 0.82
C ALA A 179 6.55 13.47 1.50
N ARG A 180 5.82 12.68 0.69
CA ARG A 180 4.81 11.74 1.21
C ARG A 180 5.48 10.83 2.25
N SER A 181 4.80 10.65 3.37
CA SER A 181 5.30 9.81 4.47
C SER A 181 4.55 8.48 4.52
N PHE A 182 5.27 7.41 4.83
CA PHE A 182 4.79 6.03 4.89
C PHE A 182 5.44 5.29 6.06
N ARG A 183 4.94 4.10 6.36
CA ARG A 183 5.51 3.23 7.40
C ARG A 183 5.66 1.79 6.93
N TYR A 184 4.72 1.34 6.12
CA TYR A 184 4.66 -0.04 5.69
C TYR A 184 5.03 -0.18 4.22
N LEU A 185 5.66 -1.30 3.91
CA LEU A 185 5.92 -1.75 2.55
C LEU A 185 5.23 -3.10 2.34
N ARG A 186 4.56 -3.25 1.20
CA ARG A 186 4.16 -4.54 0.65
C ARG A 186 4.98 -4.81 -0.60
N PHE A 187 5.39 -6.05 -0.77
CA PHE A 187 5.88 -6.57 -2.04
C PHE A 187 5.51 -8.04 -2.13
N VAL A 188 5.49 -8.56 -3.35
CA VAL A 188 5.23 -9.98 -3.61
C VAL A 188 6.42 -10.52 -4.38
N TRP A 189 6.87 -11.71 -4.01
CA TRP A 189 7.95 -12.39 -4.69
C TRP A 189 7.63 -13.86 -4.92
N LYS A 190 8.35 -14.46 -5.86
CA LYS A 190 8.32 -15.89 -6.12
C LYS A 190 9.65 -16.31 -6.72
N SER A 191 10.21 -17.43 -6.26
CA SER A 191 11.33 -18.07 -6.92
C SER A 191 10.86 -18.74 -8.21
N ALA A 192 11.58 -18.49 -9.30
CA ALA A 192 11.44 -19.17 -10.58
C ALA A 192 12.69 -20.02 -10.88
N GLY A 193 13.23 -20.67 -9.83
CA GLY A 193 14.48 -21.43 -9.87
C GLY A 193 15.62 -20.83 -9.04
N ALA A 194 15.39 -19.68 -8.40
CA ALA A 194 16.27 -19.12 -7.39
C ALA A 194 16.32 -19.98 -6.11
N THR A 195 17.48 -20.03 -5.45
CA THR A 195 17.63 -20.64 -4.11
C THR A 195 17.20 -19.69 -3.00
N GLY A 196 17.11 -18.39 -3.30
CA GLY A 196 16.51 -17.39 -2.43
C GLY A 196 16.10 -16.13 -3.20
N VAL A 197 15.34 -15.27 -2.54
CA VAL A 197 14.93 -13.98 -3.08
C VAL A 197 15.28 -12.89 -2.08
N MET A 198 15.66 -11.72 -2.57
CA MET A 198 15.99 -10.57 -1.73
C MET A 198 15.44 -9.28 -2.30
N PHE A 199 15.07 -8.38 -1.41
CA PHE A 199 14.62 -7.04 -1.72
C PHE A 199 15.37 -6.03 -0.84
N GLU A 200 16.11 -5.11 -1.47
CA GLU A 200 16.92 -4.11 -0.78
C GLU A 200 16.43 -2.69 -1.10
N LEU A 201 16.50 -1.80 -0.11
CA LEU A 201 15.97 -0.43 -0.17
C LEU A 201 17.12 0.59 -0.05
N ALA A 202 17.20 1.55 -0.98
CA ALA A 202 18.14 2.66 -0.90
C ALA A 202 17.58 3.82 -0.05
N ALA A 203 18.45 4.44 0.75
CA ALA A 203 18.13 5.58 1.58
C ALA A 203 19.05 6.74 1.21
N ASP A 204 18.47 7.90 0.93
CA ASP A 204 19.20 9.11 0.53
C ASP A 204 20.17 8.89 -0.64
N GLY A 205 19.83 7.94 -1.52
CA GLY A 205 20.61 7.49 -2.67
C GLY A 205 21.76 6.55 -2.36
N ASN A 206 21.77 5.91 -1.19
CA ASN A 206 22.82 4.99 -0.76
C ASN A 206 22.25 3.62 -0.37
N TRP A 207 22.94 2.57 -0.80
CA TRP A 207 22.71 1.20 -0.32
C TRP A 207 23.17 1.04 1.14
N PRO A 208 22.53 0.16 1.92
CA PRO A 208 22.94 -0.11 3.29
C PRO A 208 24.35 -0.77 3.36
N PRO A 209 25.07 -0.68 4.49
CA PRO A 209 26.32 -1.42 4.68
C PRO A 209 26.11 -2.94 4.53
N ALA A 210 27.07 -3.62 3.90
CA ALA A 210 26.97 -5.07 3.61
C ALA A 210 26.91 -5.95 4.87
N ASP A 211 27.53 -5.50 5.96
CA ASP A 211 27.71 -6.25 7.21
C ASP A 211 26.54 -6.09 8.20
N LYS A 212 25.55 -5.25 7.88
CA LYS A 212 24.39 -4.98 8.74
C LYS A 212 23.10 -5.46 8.10
N PRO A 213 22.18 -6.10 8.86
CA PRO A 213 20.86 -6.47 8.38
C PRO A 213 19.93 -5.24 8.33
N LEU A 214 20.33 -4.25 7.54
CA LEU A 214 19.65 -2.96 7.42
C LEU A 214 19.06 -2.86 6.02
N ARG A 215 17.77 -2.53 5.93
CA ARG A 215 17.09 -2.23 4.65
C ARG A 215 17.20 -3.34 3.59
N ARG A 216 17.30 -4.60 4.04
CA ARG A 216 17.28 -5.80 3.19
C ARG A 216 16.37 -6.84 3.80
N TYR A 217 15.51 -7.42 2.98
CA TYR A 217 14.70 -8.59 3.32
C TYR A 217 15.05 -9.74 2.41
N PHE A 218 15.05 -10.97 2.93
CA PHE A 218 15.24 -12.16 2.09
C PHE A 218 14.36 -13.34 2.51
N SER A 219 14.18 -14.29 1.60
CA SER A 219 13.66 -15.63 1.90
C SER A 219 14.44 -16.71 1.18
N GLY A 220 14.54 -17.89 1.79
CA GLY A 220 15.37 -18.99 1.30
C GLY A 220 16.85 -18.77 1.59
N GLN A 221 17.74 -19.23 0.72
CA GLN A 221 19.18 -19.11 0.93
C GLN A 221 19.68 -17.70 0.60
N ASN A 222 20.29 -17.03 1.59
CA ASN A 222 21.00 -15.78 1.35
C ASN A 222 22.41 -16.01 0.78
N SER A 223 22.54 -16.04 -0.55
CA SER A 223 23.84 -16.17 -1.23
C SER A 223 24.47 -14.83 -1.65
N SER A 224 23.97 -13.70 -1.13
CA SER A 224 24.43 -12.36 -1.55
C SER A 224 25.78 -11.94 -0.95
N GLY A 225 26.15 -12.53 0.19
CA GLY A 225 27.26 -12.06 1.03
C GLY A 225 26.91 -10.83 1.88
N TRP A 226 25.66 -10.34 1.85
CA TRP A 226 25.19 -9.22 2.65
C TRP A 226 24.29 -9.69 3.79
N ALA A 227 24.47 -9.12 4.98
CA ALA A 227 23.55 -9.30 6.09
C ALA A 227 22.18 -8.70 5.73
N ALA A 228 21.11 -9.42 6.06
CA ALA A 228 19.74 -9.06 5.73
C ALA A 228 18.75 -9.62 6.76
N THR A 229 17.57 -9.00 6.86
CA THR A 229 16.48 -9.46 7.71
C THR A 229 15.79 -10.65 7.05
N GLU A 230 15.80 -11.80 7.72
CA GLU A 230 15.13 -13.00 7.23
C GLU A 230 13.60 -12.85 7.37
N VAL A 231 12.88 -13.00 6.26
CA VAL A 231 11.41 -13.09 6.25
C VAL A 231 10.98 -14.54 6.45
N SER A 232 11.68 -15.48 5.81
CA SER A 232 11.43 -16.92 5.90
C SER A 232 12.68 -17.70 5.50
N SER A 233 12.99 -18.79 6.20
CA SER A 233 14.05 -19.72 5.80
C SER A 233 13.67 -20.57 4.59
N VAL A 234 12.39 -20.58 4.21
CA VAL A 234 11.86 -21.33 3.07
C VAL A 234 11.90 -20.47 1.81
N VAL A 235 12.40 -21.03 0.72
CA VAL A 235 12.35 -20.40 -0.60
C VAL A 235 10.89 -20.28 -1.07
N PRO A 236 10.42 -19.10 -1.49
CA PRO A 236 9.02 -18.91 -1.86
C PRO A 236 8.77 -19.44 -3.28
N THR A 237 8.49 -20.74 -3.42
CA THR A 237 8.16 -21.36 -4.73
C THR A 237 6.78 -20.98 -5.24
N GLU A 238 5.90 -20.50 -4.35
CA GLU A 238 4.62 -19.87 -4.66
C GLU A 238 4.65 -18.37 -4.40
N TRP A 239 3.74 -17.63 -5.04
CA TRP A 239 3.59 -16.19 -4.84
C TRP A 239 3.35 -15.89 -3.36
N THR A 240 4.33 -15.24 -2.74
CA THR A 240 4.32 -14.95 -1.30
C THR A 240 4.22 -13.43 -1.11
N VAL A 241 3.16 -13.01 -0.42
CA VAL A 241 2.93 -11.60 -0.08
C VAL A 241 3.65 -11.27 1.21
N VAL A 242 4.52 -10.26 1.17
CA VAL A 242 5.27 -9.80 2.33
C VAL A 242 4.81 -8.40 2.70
N ILE A 243 4.48 -8.19 3.97
CA ILE A 243 4.15 -6.88 4.53
C ILE A 243 5.09 -6.64 5.72
N VAL A 244 5.82 -5.52 5.67
CA VAL A 244 6.82 -5.16 6.68
C VAL A 244 6.56 -3.76 7.22
N ASP A 245 6.92 -3.55 8.49
CA ASP A 245 6.91 -2.25 9.15
C ASP A 245 8.33 -1.67 9.06
N LEU A 246 8.57 -0.85 8.02
CA LEU A 246 9.88 -0.32 7.69
C LEU A 246 10.46 0.53 8.83
N TRP A 247 9.60 1.30 9.51
CA TRP A 247 10.05 2.14 10.62
C TRP A 247 10.44 1.29 11.84
N LYS A 248 9.64 0.25 12.15
CA LYS A 248 9.98 -0.65 13.25
C LYS A 248 11.27 -1.41 12.99
N ASP A 249 11.51 -1.81 11.75
CA ASP A 249 12.67 -2.61 11.38
C ASP A 249 13.94 -1.74 11.25
N PHE A 250 13.85 -0.52 10.72
CA PHE A 250 15.01 0.27 10.31
C PHE A 250 15.04 1.73 10.80
N GLY A 251 14.01 2.18 11.52
CA GLY A 251 13.86 3.57 11.94
C GLY A 251 13.46 4.52 10.81
N GLU A 252 13.73 5.81 11.00
CA GLU A 252 13.41 6.84 10.03
C GLU A 252 14.45 6.91 8.88
N PHE A 253 13.97 6.99 7.64
CA PHE A 253 14.83 7.22 6.47
C PHE A 253 14.03 7.73 5.26
N THR A 254 14.71 8.24 4.22
CA THR A 254 14.09 8.62 2.95
C THR A 254 14.35 7.56 1.89
N LEU A 255 13.31 6.80 1.51
CA LEU A 255 13.39 5.84 0.42
C LEU A 255 13.56 6.57 -0.92
N THR A 256 14.62 6.19 -1.64
CA THR A 256 15.05 6.83 -2.89
C THR A 256 15.23 5.84 -4.03
N GLY A 257 15.28 4.55 -3.74
CA GLY A 257 15.52 3.52 -4.73
C GLY A 257 15.37 2.12 -4.14
N ILE A 258 15.44 1.11 -5.00
CA ILE A 258 15.17 -0.30 -4.68
C ILE A 258 16.01 -1.23 -5.53
N ALA A 259 16.19 -2.44 -5.03
CA ALA A 259 16.96 -3.48 -5.67
C ALA A 259 16.34 -4.86 -5.43
N PRO A 260 15.46 -5.34 -6.33
CA PRO A 260 15.11 -6.75 -6.40
C PRO A 260 16.36 -7.58 -6.77
N ASN A 261 16.51 -8.71 -6.09
CA ASN A 261 17.66 -9.60 -6.26
C ASN A 261 17.21 -11.07 -6.27
N ALA A 262 17.48 -11.75 -7.37
CA ALA A 262 17.21 -13.16 -7.55
C ALA A 262 18.47 -13.98 -7.17
N LEU A 263 18.44 -14.66 -6.02
CA LEU A 263 19.61 -15.32 -5.44
C LEU A 263 19.76 -16.73 -6.01
N GLY A 264 20.84 -16.97 -6.76
CA GLY A 264 21.18 -18.30 -7.28
C GLY A 264 20.35 -18.78 -8.47
N GLY A 265 19.38 -18.01 -8.96
CA GLY A 265 18.52 -18.37 -10.09
C GLY A 265 17.48 -17.29 -10.39
N PRO A 266 16.58 -17.49 -11.36
CA PRO A 266 15.54 -16.52 -11.70
C PRO A 266 14.49 -16.35 -10.60
N ALA A 267 13.95 -15.14 -10.49
CA ALA A 267 12.88 -14.83 -9.55
C ALA A 267 11.92 -13.78 -10.11
N LEU A 268 10.70 -13.81 -9.61
CA LEU A 268 9.63 -12.92 -9.97
C LEU A 268 9.30 -11.99 -8.80
N PHE A 269 8.94 -10.75 -9.13
CA PHE A 269 8.50 -9.73 -8.19
C PHE A 269 7.24 -9.08 -8.75
N ASP A 270 6.31 -8.75 -7.87
CA ASP A 270 5.04 -8.14 -8.23
C ASP A 270 4.57 -7.24 -7.08
N ARG A 271 3.70 -6.30 -7.40
CA ARG A 271 2.91 -5.50 -6.47
C ARG A 271 3.70 -4.90 -5.31
N ILE A 272 4.54 -3.94 -5.63
CA ILE A 272 5.37 -3.19 -4.67
C ILE A 272 4.62 -1.92 -4.27
N GLU A 273 4.35 -1.73 -2.98
CA GLU A 273 3.53 -0.64 -2.49
C GLU A 273 3.99 -0.09 -1.14
N LEU A 274 3.88 1.23 -0.98
CA LEU A 274 4.02 1.89 0.31
C LEU A 274 2.65 2.28 0.86
N PHE A 275 2.47 2.18 2.17
CA PHE A 275 1.26 2.69 2.81
C PHE A 275 1.53 3.23 4.22
N PRO A 276 0.80 4.28 4.63
CA PRO A 276 1.02 4.96 5.90
C PRO A 276 0.51 4.16 7.11
N SER A 277 -0.51 3.33 6.91
CA SER A 277 -1.08 2.48 7.96
C SER A 277 -1.63 1.20 7.37
N LEU A 278 -1.66 0.10 8.13
CA LEU A 278 -2.27 -1.17 7.71
C LEU A 278 -3.74 -1.01 7.27
N GLN A 279 -4.45 0.00 7.78
CA GLN A 279 -5.85 0.31 7.41
C GLN A 279 -5.97 0.97 6.03
N ASN A 280 -4.88 1.59 5.53
CA ASN A 280 -4.81 2.29 4.25
C ASN A 280 -4.13 1.45 3.16
N ARG A 281 -4.05 0.13 3.36
CA ARG A 281 -3.50 -0.81 2.38
C ARG A 281 -4.32 -0.73 1.09
N PRO A 282 -3.69 -0.54 -0.09
CA PRO A 282 -4.39 -0.62 -1.37
C PRO A 282 -5.07 -1.98 -1.54
N ALA A 283 -6.32 -1.96 -2.02
CA ALA A 283 -7.10 -3.17 -2.28
C ALA A 283 -6.38 -4.08 -3.29
N VAL A 284 -6.33 -5.38 -3.00
CA VAL A 284 -5.84 -6.39 -3.94
C VAL A 284 -6.97 -6.67 -4.92
N GLN A 285 -6.80 -6.36 -6.20
CA GLN A 285 -7.70 -6.87 -7.23
C GLN A 285 -7.35 -8.35 -7.44
N SER A 286 -8.25 -9.25 -7.02
CA SER A 286 -8.13 -10.68 -7.32
C SER A 286 -8.47 -10.91 -8.79
N VAL A 287 -7.52 -11.40 -9.57
CA VAL A 287 -7.78 -11.86 -10.94
C VAL A 287 -8.30 -13.31 -10.87
N SER A 288 -9.59 -13.51 -11.14
CA SER A 288 -10.15 -14.85 -11.32
C SER A 288 -9.78 -15.39 -12.70
N ASN A 289 -8.63 -16.06 -12.82
CA ASN A 289 -8.41 -16.95 -13.95
C ASN A 289 -9.07 -18.30 -13.61
N GLY A 290 -10.00 -18.75 -14.46
CA GLY A 290 -10.89 -19.90 -14.26
C GLY A 290 -10.22 -21.28 -14.13
N LYS A 291 -9.42 -21.44 -13.08
CA LYS A 291 -9.13 -22.69 -12.38
C LYS A 291 -9.08 -22.34 -10.90
N ASP A 292 -9.94 -22.96 -10.10
CA ASP A 292 -9.87 -22.88 -8.64
C ASP A 292 -8.47 -23.31 -8.19
N VAL A 293 -7.59 -22.33 -7.98
CA VAL A 293 -6.37 -22.47 -7.22
C VAL A 293 -6.64 -21.72 -5.93
N SER A 294 -6.82 -22.47 -4.86
CA SER A 294 -6.81 -21.96 -3.49
C SER A 294 -5.46 -21.28 -3.24
N ILE A 295 -5.40 -19.96 -3.47
CA ILE A 295 -4.27 -19.13 -3.06
C ILE A 295 -4.34 -19.05 -1.53
N GLU A 296 -3.66 -19.96 -0.83
CA GLU A 296 -3.36 -19.76 0.59
C GLU A 296 -2.48 -18.52 0.72
N LYS A 297 -3.10 -17.39 1.05
CA LYS A 297 -2.40 -16.16 1.42
C LYS A 297 -1.58 -16.42 2.69
N VAL A 298 -0.30 -16.76 2.53
CA VAL A 298 0.65 -16.70 3.64
C VAL A 298 1.07 -15.23 3.82
N GLU A 299 0.28 -14.46 4.57
CA GLU A 299 0.70 -13.12 5.02
C GLU A 299 1.74 -13.28 6.14
N VAL A 300 3.03 -13.22 5.80
CA VAL A 300 4.09 -13.23 6.80
C VAL A 300 4.25 -11.82 7.38
N HIS A 301 3.84 -11.66 8.64
CA HIS A 301 4.18 -10.48 9.43
C HIS A 301 5.52 -10.73 10.11
N VAL A 302 6.58 -10.12 9.60
CA VAL A 302 7.92 -10.23 10.19
C VAL A 302 7.88 -9.56 11.58
N LYS A 303 8.00 -10.37 12.64
CA LYS A 303 8.23 -9.85 13.99
C LYS A 303 9.75 -9.74 14.18
N TYR A 304 10.31 -8.55 13.97
CA TYR A 304 11.69 -8.27 14.38
C TYR A 304 11.88 -8.60 15.87
N ARG A 305 12.82 -9.50 16.19
CA ARG A 305 13.40 -9.68 17.52
C ARG A 305 14.80 -9.06 17.48
N PRO A 306 15.10 -8.02 18.26
CA PRO A 306 16.48 -7.57 18.40
C PRO A 306 17.32 -8.71 18.97
N ALA A 307 18.56 -8.85 18.49
CA ALA A 307 19.53 -9.71 19.14
C ALA A 307 19.75 -9.21 20.58
N GLU A 308 19.51 -10.07 21.56
CA GLU A 308 19.94 -9.83 22.94
C GLU A 308 21.48 -9.86 22.94
N ASN A 309 22.10 -8.75 23.35
CA ASN A 309 23.52 -8.69 23.72
C ASN A 309 23.71 -9.24 25.13
#